data_AF-A0A3C0FU30-F1
#
_entry.id   AF-A0A3C0FU30-F1
#
_cell.length_a   1.000
_cell.length_b   1.000
_cell.length_c   1.000
_cell.angle_alpha   90.00
_cell.angle_beta   90.00
_cell.angle_gamma   90.00
#
_symmetry.space_group_name_H-M   'P 1'
#
loop_
_entity.id
_entity.type
_entity.pdbx_description
1 polymer ?
#
loop_
_entity_poly.entity_id
_entity_poly.type
_entity_poly.pdbx_seq_one_letter_code
_entity_poly.pdbx_strand_id
1 'polypeptide(L)'
;MQKAKMLVSASMMLGLIGAIGTASADDRFTSPFGPDDQIGAANYLTSDVTLAASKLISEGKVYSLGMEISRDTPAFAPRGVAVTVFSPGQSGNKTIGSNAGTYNDDMFTGWLGVGTQIDGLGHLGDHHTYYNNNHAEDMVAATGLT
;
A
#
# COMPACT_ATOMS: atom_id res chain seq x y z
N MET A 1 62.73 -37.79 51.18
CA MET A 1 61.40 -37.94 51.84
C MET A 1 60.55 -36.73 51.45
N GLN A 2 59.30 -36.98 51.01
CA GLN A 2 58.17 -36.05 50.82
C GLN A 2 58.29 -34.78 49.94
N LYS A 3 57.58 -34.87 48.79
CA LYS A 3 56.65 -33.90 48.15
C LYS A 3 57.02 -32.41 48.04
N ALA A 4 57.08 -31.94 46.79
CA ALA A 4 56.20 -30.85 46.31
C ALA A 4 56.17 -30.86 44.76
N LYS A 5 55.00 -31.11 44.16
CA LYS A 5 54.69 -30.77 42.77
C LYS A 5 53.69 -29.63 42.84
N MET A 6 54.03 -28.47 42.28
CA MET A 6 53.13 -27.33 42.16
C MET A 6 53.03 -26.95 40.69
N LEU A 7 51.83 -27.08 40.14
CA LEU A 7 51.41 -26.68 38.81
C LEU A 7 51.44 -25.15 38.67
N VAL A 8 51.73 -24.65 37.47
CA VAL A 8 51.25 -23.35 37.00
C VAL A 8 50.54 -23.56 35.67
N SER A 9 49.28 -23.13 35.64
CA SER A 9 48.29 -23.29 34.59
C SER A 9 48.62 -22.48 33.33
N ALA A 10 48.36 -23.07 32.16
CA ALA A 10 48.27 -22.35 30.90
C ALA A 10 46.83 -21.83 30.72
N SER A 11 46.69 -20.51 30.56
CA SER A 11 45.40 -19.87 30.27
C SER A 11 44.94 -20.21 28.85
N MET A 12 43.78 -20.87 28.73
CA MET A 12 43.08 -21.11 27.47
C MET A 12 42.11 -19.94 27.25
N MET A 13 42.42 -19.07 26.29
CA MET A 13 41.54 -17.96 25.89
C MET A 13 40.48 -18.53 24.94
N LEU A 14 39.27 -18.74 25.46
CA LEU A 14 38.14 -19.23 24.67
C LEU A 14 37.52 -18.04 23.92
N GLY A 15 37.77 -17.98 22.61
CA GLY A 15 37.12 -17.01 21.71
C GLY A 15 35.64 -17.35 21.57
N LEU A 16 34.78 -16.47 22.07
CA LEU A 16 33.33 -16.53 21.83
C LEU A 16 33.06 -16.02 20.41
N ILE A 17 33.04 -16.93 19.43
CA ILE A 17 32.49 -16.62 18.11
C ILE A 17 30.98 -16.63 18.28
N GLY A 18 30.41 -15.45 18.48
CA GLY A 18 28.96 -15.25 18.39
C GLY A 18 28.52 -15.59 16.98
N ALA A 19 27.75 -16.67 16.83
CA ALA A 19 27.00 -16.92 15.61
C ALA A 19 25.95 -15.81 15.50
N ILE A 20 26.28 -14.75 14.77
CA ILE A 20 25.29 -13.81 14.25
C ILE A 20 24.49 -14.63 13.25
N GLY A 21 23.33 -15.13 13.68
CA GLY A 21 22.37 -15.72 12.77
C GLY A 21 22.00 -14.65 11.76
N THR A 22 22.42 -14.83 10.51
CA THR A 22 21.84 -14.09 9.39
C THR A 22 20.36 -14.42 9.38
N ALA A 23 19.51 -13.47 9.81
CA ALA A 23 18.09 -13.55 9.53
C ALA A 23 17.98 -13.68 8.00
N SER A 24 17.56 -14.85 7.53
CA SER A 24 17.28 -15.04 6.11
C SER A 24 16.15 -14.07 5.77
N ALA A 25 16.40 -13.17 4.82
CA ALA A 25 15.30 -12.44 4.21
C ALA A 25 14.31 -13.48 3.68
N ASP A 26 13.04 -13.25 3.96
CA ASP A 26 11.98 -14.13 3.51
C ASP A 26 11.73 -13.88 2.02
N ASP A 27 12.28 -14.74 1.17
CA ASP A 27 12.19 -14.58 -0.28
C ASP A 27 10.75 -14.62 -0.82
N ARG A 28 9.76 -14.95 0.03
CA ARG A 28 8.33 -14.96 -0.34
C ARG A 28 7.82 -13.61 -0.88
N PHE A 29 8.42 -12.48 -0.46
CA PHE A 29 7.97 -11.14 -0.87
C PHE A 29 8.92 -10.41 -1.80
N THR A 30 10.07 -10.99 -2.14
CA THR A 30 11.11 -10.32 -2.95
C THR A 30 10.60 -10.01 -4.36
N SER A 31 10.79 -8.77 -4.81
CA SER A 31 10.44 -8.38 -6.17
C SER A 31 11.35 -9.04 -7.21
N PRO A 32 10.80 -9.58 -8.31
CA PRO A 32 11.60 -10.03 -9.46
C PRO A 32 12.18 -8.85 -10.27
N PHE A 33 11.76 -7.62 -10.00
CA PHE A 33 12.16 -6.40 -10.73
C PHE A 33 13.26 -5.60 -10.02
N GLY A 34 13.72 -6.07 -8.87
CA GLY A 34 14.83 -5.47 -8.12
C GLY A 34 14.42 -4.90 -6.76
N PRO A 35 15.40 -4.58 -5.91
CA PRO A 35 15.17 -4.22 -4.51
C PRO A 35 14.42 -2.90 -4.32
N ASP A 36 14.44 -2.00 -5.30
CA ASP A 36 13.77 -0.69 -5.23
C ASP A 36 12.38 -0.69 -5.90
N ASP A 37 11.89 -1.85 -6.34
CA ASP A 37 10.60 -1.94 -7.04
C ASP A 37 9.42 -1.72 -6.08
N GLN A 38 8.50 -0.85 -6.49
CA GLN A 38 7.28 -0.50 -5.76
C GLN A 38 5.99 -0.75 -6.56
N ILE A 39 6.09 -1.18 -7.82
CA ILE A 39 4.91 -1.32 -8.70
C ILE A 39 4.65 -2.77 -9.14
N GLY A 40 5.60 -3.68 -8.88
CA GLY A 40 5.42 -5.12 -9.03
C GLY A 40 4.93 -5.52 -10.41
N ALA A 41 3.84 -6.29 -10.48
CA ALA A 41 3.34 -6.82 -11.75
C ALA A 41 2.97 -5.71 -12.76
N ALA A 42 2.78 -4.46 -12.33
CA ALA A 42 2.58 -3.34 -13.25
C ALA A 42 3.80 -3.10 -14.16
N ASN A 43 5.01 -3.56 -13.78
CA ASN A 43 6.20 -3.54 -14.65
C ASN A 43 6.00 -4.32 -15.97
N TYR A 44 5.05 -5.26 -16.03
CA TYR A 44 4.72 -5.97 -17.28
C TYR A 44 3.90 -5.12 -18.27
N LEU A 45 3.37 -3.95 -17.86
CA LEU A 45 2.62 -3.04 -18.71
C LEU A 45 3.55 -2.17 -19.56
N THR A 46 4.24 -2.80 -20.52
CA THR A 46 5.19 -2.11 -21.40
C THR A 46 4.52 -1.28 -22.49
N SER A 47 5.29 -0.42 -23.18
CA SER A 47 4.83 0.30 -24.38
C SER A 47 4.31 -0.64 -25.46
N ASP A 48 4.96 -1.78 -25.64
CA ASP A 48 4.60 -2.76 -26.66
C ASP A 48 3.28 -3.46 -26.32
N VAL A 49 3.07 -3.82 -25.05
CA VAL A 49 1.80 -4.37 -24.56
C VAL A 49 0.69 -3.34 -24.71
N THR A 50 0.96 -2.08 -24.35
CA THR A 50 -0.01 -0.98 -24.49
C THR A 50 -0.39 -0.72 -25.95
N LEU A 51 0.59 -0.72 -26.87
CA LEU A 51 0.36 -0.57 -28.31
C LEU A 51 -0.35 -1.78 -28.91
N ALA A 52 -0.08 -3.00 -28.41
CA ALA A 52 -0.82 -4.18 -28.82
C ALA A 52 -2.29 -4.09 -28.36
N ALA A 53 -2.55 -3.65 -27.13
CA ALA A 53 -3.90 -3.47 -26.61
C ALA A 53 -4.69 -2.41 -27.38
N SER A 54 -4.08 -1.31 -27.80
CA SER A 54 -4.78 -0.26 -28.57
C SER A 54 -5.29 -0.76 -29.93
N LYS A 55 -4.62 -1.74 -30.54
CA LYS A 55 -5.07 -2.37 -31.79
C LYS A 55 -6.32 -3.23 -31.64
N LEU A 56 -6.75 -3.54 -30.41
CA LEU A 56 -8.01 -4.24 -30.15
C LEU A 56 -9.23 -3.31 -30.32
N ILE A 57 -9.02 -1.99 -30.36
CA ILE A 57 -10.09 -1.01 -30.58
C ILE A 57 -10.44 -1.01 -32.08
N SER A 58 -11.50 -1.75 -32.45
CA SER A 58 -11.98 -1.85 -33.84
C SER A 58 -13.30 -1.10 -34.08
N GLU A 59 -14.19 -1.08 -33.08
CA GLU A 59 -15.55 -0.53 -33.21
C GLU A 59 -15.75 0.81 -32.46
N GLY A 60 -14.77 1.23 -31.65
CA GLY A 60 -14.89 2.45 -30.84
C GLY A 60 -15.94 2.38 -29.72
N LYS A 61 -16.42 1.18 -29.36
CA LYS A 61 -17.37 0.97 -28.26
C LYS A 61 -16.68 1.14 -26.91
N VAL A 62 -17.39 1.77 -25.97
CA VAL A 62 -16.92 2.00 -24.59
C VAL A 62 -17.93 1.40 -23.63
N TYR A 63 -17.44 0.68 -22.62
CA TYR A 63 -18.24 0.07 -21.57
C TYR A 63 -17.70 0.51 -20.20
N SER A 64 -18.57 0.98 -19.31
CA SER A 64 -18.18 1.25 -17.92
C SER A 64 -18.10 -0.06 -17.14
N LEU A 65 -16.96 -0.31 -16.49
CA LEU A 65 -16.78 -1.39 -15.52
C LEU A 65 -16.85 -0.89 -14.07
N GLY A 66 -17.02 0.43 -13.89
CA GLY A 66 -17.29 1.05 -12.60
C GLY A 66 -18.77 0.92 -12.24
N MET A 67 -19.06 0.56 -11.00
CA MET A 67 -20.42 0.63 -10.44
C MET A 67 -20.72 2.00 -9.82
N GLU A 68 -22.00 2.35 -9.73
CA GLU A 68 -22.43 3.49 -8.93
C GLU A 68 -22.19 3.22 -7.44
N ILE A 69 -21.71 4.24 -6.73
CA ILE A 69 -21.37 4.17 -5.32
C ILE A 69 -22.26 5.14 -4.54
N SER A 70 -22.90 4.64 -3.48
CA SER A 70 -23.76 5.40 -2.59
C SER A 70 -23.61 4.91 -1.15
N ARG A 71 -24.32 5.56 -0.20
CA ARG A 71 -24.36 5.12 1.21
C ARG A 71 -24.91 3.70 1.38
N ASP A 72 -25.67 3.22 0.39
CA ASP A 72 -26.30 1.91 0.40
C ASP A 72 -25.45 0.84 -0.32
N THR A 73 -24.28 1.21 -0.88
CA THR A 73 -23.38 0.25 -1.52
C THR A 73 -22.94 -0.81 -0.51
N PRO A 74 -23.21 -2.10 -0.78
CA PRO A 74 -22.75 -3.17 0.09
C PRO A 74 -21.23 -3.17 0.22
N ALA A 75 -20.75 -3.25 1.46
CA ALA A 75 -19.33 -3.21 1.76
C ALA A 75 -18.99 -4.21 2.86
N PHE A 76 -17.76 -4.74 2.83
CA PHE A 76 -17.27 -5.60 3.90
C PHE A 76 -17.14 -4.79 5.19
N ALA A 77 -17.86 -5.18 6.24
CA ALA A 77 -17.88 -4.45 7.51
C ALA A 77 -16.47 -4.30 8.10
N PRO A 78 -16.13 -3.14 8.69
CA PRO A 78 -16.99 -2.00 9.01
C PRO A 78 -17.02 -0.90 7.92
N ARG A 79 -16.60 -1.20 6.68
CA ARG A 79 -16.46 -0.19 5.62
C ARG A 79 -17.81 0.41 5.19
N GLY A 80 -17.76 1.62 4.68
CA GLY A 80 -18.88 2.36 4.09
C GLY A 80 -18.40 3.59 3.30
N VAL A 81 -19.31 4.34 2.71
CA VAL A 81 -18.98 5.56 1.95
C VAL A 81 -20.15 6.54 2.04
N ALA A 82 -19.85 7.82 1.94
CA ALA A 82 -20.86 8.87 1.91
C ALA A 82 -20.37 10.06 1.08
N VAL A 83 -21.26 10.58 0.23
CA VAL A 83 -21.11 11.88 -0.41
C VAL A 83 -22.03 12.87 0.30
N THR A 84 -21.48 14.01 0.70
CA THR A 84 -22.23 15.11 1.31
C THR A 84 -22.12 16.33 0.41
N VAL A 85 -23.26 16.89 0.01
CA VAL A 85 -23.32 18.02 -0.90
C VAL A 85 -23.64 19.30 -0.12
N PHE A 86 -22.89 20.36 -0.38
CA PHE A 86 -23.02 21.67 0.25
C PHE A 86 -23.17 22.77 -0.80
N SER A 87 -23.79 23.89 -0.43
CA SER A 87 -23.82 25.11 -1.26
C SER A 87 -23.26 26.28 -0.44
N PRO A 88 -21.93 26.38 -0.27
CA PRO A 88 -21.34 27.35 0.65
C PRO A 88 -21.72 28.79 0.28
N GLY A 89 -22.04 29.61 1.29
CA GLY A 89 -22.41 31.03 1.11
C GLY A 89 -23.79 31.29 0.49
N GLN A 90 -24.54 30.24 0.12
CA GLN A 90 -25.80 30.34 -0.64
C GLN A 90 -27.05 30.05 0.21
N SER A 91 -26.89 29.95 1.53
CA SER A 91 -28.00 29.69 2.46
C SER A 91 -29.12 30.73 2.33
N GLY A 92 -30.37 30.27 2.28
CA GLY A 92 -31.54 31.15 2.14
C GLY A 92 -31.71 31.72 0.73
N ASN A 93 -31.41 30.93 -0.31
CA ASN A 93 -31.50 31.32 -1.72
C ASN A 93 -30.58 32.48 -2.13
N LYS A 94 -29.45 32.63 -1.43
CA LYS A 94 -28.43 33.61 -1.80
C LYS A 94 -27.65 33.12 -3.00
N THR A 95 -27.16 34.06 -3.79
CA THR A 95 -26.25 33.82 -4.92
C THR A 95 -24.90 34.47 -4.65
N ILE A 96 -23.90 34.11 -5.45
CA ILE A 96 -22.52 34.56 -5.28
C ILE A 96 -22.13 35.48 -6.45
N GLY A 97 -21.37 36.52 -6.12
CA GLY A 97 -20.86 37.46 -7.12
C GLY A 97 -21.94 38.33 -7.74
N SER A 98 -21.52 39.25 -8.60
CA SER A 98 -22.42 40.15 -9.34
C SER A 98 -23.22 39.45 -10.44
N ASN A 99 -22.84 38.22 -10.81
CA ASN A 99 -23.49 37.42 -11.85
C ASN A 99 -24.59 36.49 -11.30
N ALA A 100 -24.91 36.57 -10.01
CA ALA A 100 -25.86 35.68 -9.35
C ALA A 100 -25.51 34.19 -9.53
N GLY A 101 -24.22 33.84 -9.45
CA GLY A 101 -23.75 32.47 -9.57
C GLY A 101 -24.28 31.58 -8.44
N THR A 102 -24.50 30.31 -8.78
CA THR A 102 -24.83 29.25 -7.82
C THR A 102 -23.94 28.04 -8.09
N TYR A 103 -23.61 27.30 -7.03
CA TYR A 103 -22.85 26.05 -7.15
C TYR A 103 -23.15 25.11 -5.98
N ASN A 104 -22.92 23.83 -6.23
CA ASN A 104 -22.86 22.80 -5.21
C ASN A 104 -21.44 22.25 -5.19
N ASP A 105 -20.98 21.91 -4.01
CA ASP A 105 -19.69 21.30 -3.74
C ASP A 105 -19.91 20.00 -2.98
N ASP A 106 -19.02 19.04 -3.14
CA ASP A 106 -19.17 17.71 -2.57
C ASP A 106 -17.96 17.30 -1.72
N MET A 107 -18.27 16.61 -0.62
CA MET A 107 -17.30 15.96 0.23
C MET A 107 -17.54 14.46 0.20
N PHE A 108 -16.53 13.71 -0.24
CA PHE A 108 -16.49 12.26 -0.15
C PHE A 108 -15.82 11.83 1.16
N THR A 109 -16.43 10.91 1.89
CA THR A 109 -15.81 10.26 3.04
C THR A 109 -16.12 8.78 2.98
N GLY A 110 -15.08 7.94 3.01
CA GLY A 110 -15.28 6.50 2.91
C GLY A 110 -13.99 5.72 2.81
N TRP A 111 -14.12 4.39 2.77
CA TRP A 111 -13.02 3.46 2.60
C TRP A 111 -12.81 3.22 1.10
N LEU A 112 -11.56 3.33 0.62
CA LEU A 112 -11.23 3.12 -0.79
C LEU A 112 -11.49 1.69 -1.29
N GLY A 113 -11.66 0.74 -0.36
CA GLY A 113 -12.04 -0.63 -0.66
C GLY A 113 -13.56 -0.87 -0.66
N VAL A 114 -14.34 0.06 -1.20
CA VAL A 114 -15.79 -0.04 -1.42
C VAL A 114 -16.12 0.29 -2.87
N GLY A 115 -16.90 -0.58 -3.53
CA GLY A 115 -17.26 -0.45 -4.94
C GLY A 115 -16.21 -1.05 -5.88
N THR A 116 -16.19 -0.60 -7.13
CA THR A 116 -15.14 -0.99 -8.08
C THR A 116 -13.80 -0.39 -7.62
N GLN A 117 -12.80 -1.24 -7.36
CA GLN A 117 -11.56 -0.83 -6.69
C GLN A 117 -10.31 -1.53 -7.27
N ILE A 118 -9.15 -0.97 -6.95
CA ILE A 118 -7.83 -1.59 -7.11
C ILE A 118 -7.16 -1.55 -5.75
N ASP A 119 -6.76 -2.71 -5.23
CA ASP A 119 -6.02 -2.80 -3.97
C ASP A 119 -4.52 -2.68 -4.25
N GLY A 120 -3.87 -1.69 -3.66
CA GLY A 120 -2.43 -1.48 -3.78
C GLY A 120 -1.63 -2.60 -3.11
N LEU A 121 -0.33 -2.69 -3.43
CA LEU A 121 0.57 -3.74 -2.93
C LEU A 121 0.79 -3.71 -1.41
N GLY A 122 0.48 -2.59 -0.75
CA GLY A 122 0.45 -2.44 0.71
C GLY A 122 -0.90 -2.76 1.36
N HIS A 123 -1.91 -3.22 0.60
CA HIS A 123 -3.24 -3.53 1.16
C HIS A 123 -3.23 -4.77 2.06
N LEU A 124 -2.48 -5.80 1.65
CA LEU A 124 -2.39 -7.07 2.34
C LEU A 124 -0.93 -7.49 2.45
N GLY A 125 -0.52 -7.86 3.66
CA GLY A 125 0.82 -8.38 3.96
C GLY A 125 0.72 -9.60 4.87
N ASP A 126 1.88 -10.20 5.15
CA ASP A 126 2.06 -11.30 6.09
C ASP A 126 3.03 -10.85 7.20
N HIS A 127 2.65 -11.02 8.46
CA HIS A 127 3.50 -10.63 9.60
C HIS A 127 4.06 -9.19 9.54
N HIS A 128 3.25 -8.21 9.10
CA HIS A 128 3.65 -6.81 8.89
C HIS A 128 4.70 -6.58 7.79
N THR A 129 4.96 -7.59 6.96
CA THR A 129 5.76 -7.50 5.75
C THR A 129 4.85 -7.53 4.53
N TYR A 130 5.13 -6.65 3.59
CA TYR A 130 4.36 -6.43 2.38
C TYR A 130 5.26 -6.64 1.16
N TYR A 131 4.71 -6.34 -0.02
CA TYR A 131 5.43 -6.48 -1.27
C TYR A 131 6.85 -5.89 -1.22
N ASN A 132 7.81 -6.63 -1.77
CA ASN A 132 9.22 -6.30 -1.81
C ASN A 132 9.85 -6.05 -0.43
N ASN A 133 9.41 -6.82 0.57
CA ASN A 133 9.88 -6.77 1.96
C ASN A 133 9.68 -5.42 2.66
N ASN A 134 8.74 -4.59 2.19
CA ASN A 134 8.39 -3.36 2.90
C ASN A 134 7.71 -3.70 4.23
N HIS A 135 8.14 -3.04 5.31
CA HIS A 135 7.61 -3.28 6.65
C HIS A 135 6.60 -2.20 7.05
N ALA A 136 5.54 -2.60 7.77
CA ALA A 136 4.46 -1.71 8.19
C ALA A 136 4.98 -0.45 8.91
N GLU A 137 5.99 -0.62 9.76
CA GLU A 137 6.56 0.47 10.58
C GLU A 137 7.23 1.57 9.76
N ASP A 138 7.70 1.24 8.56
CA ASP A 138 8.40 2.18 7.68
C ASP A 138 7.45 2.88 6.70
N MET A 139 6.36 2.22 6.30
CA MET A 139 5.50 2.71 5.22
C MET A 139 4.08 3.13 5.63
N VAL A 140 3.57 2.72 6.80
CA VAL A 140 2.16 2.98 7.17
C VAL A 140 2.03 4.27 7.97
N ALA A 141 1.32 5.25 7.40
CA ALA A 141 0.98 6.50 8.07
C ALA A 141 -0.53 6.79 8.00
N ALA A 142 -1.02 7.64 8.92
CA ALA A 142 -2.42 8.09 8.91
C ALA A 142 -2.80 8.83 7.61
N THR A 143 -1.82 9.40 6.91
CA THR A 143 -1.99 10.16 5.66
C THR A 143 -1.79 9.32 4.40
N GLY A 144 -1.44 8.04 4.51
CA GLY A 144 -1.20 7.17 3.36
C GLY A 144 -0.09 6.14 3.58
N LEU A 145 0.24 5.43 2.51
CA LEU A 145 1.39 4.52 2.45
C LEU A 145 2.54 5.22 1.72
N THR A 146 3.78 5.04 2.19
CA THR A 146 4.99 5.70 1.64
C THR A 146 6.00 4.72 1.06
#